data_AF-A0A2D6N682-F1
#
_entry.id   AF-A0A2D6N682-F1
#
_cell.length_a   1.000
_cell.length_b   1.000
_cell.length_c   1.000
_cell.angle_alpha   90.00
_cell.angle_beta   90.00
_cell.angle_gamma   90.00
#
_symmetry.space_group_name_H-M   'P 1'
#
loop_
_entity.id
_entity.type
_entity.pdbx_description
1 polymer ?
#
loop_
_entity_poly.entity_id
_entity_poly.type
_entity_poly.pdbx_seq_one_letter_code
_entity_poly.pdbx_strand_id
1 'polypeptide(L)' 'MYGWNGSSWTQRGSDIDGEAVGDVSGASVSLSSDGSIVAISANLNDGSASNSGHVRVFE' A
#
# COMPACT_ATOMS: atom_id res chain seq x y z
N MET A 1 -0.93 0.96 -8.33
CA MET A 1 -2.36 0.60 -8.54
C MET A 1 -2.64 0.51 -10.04
N TYR A 2 -3.61 -0.27 -10.54
CA TYR A 2 -3.91 -0.33 -11.98
C TYR A 2 -5.38 -0.03 -12.24
N GLY A 3 -5.69 0.69 -13.32
CA GLY A 3 -7.05 0.96 -13.79
C GLY A 3 -7.29 0.41 -15.19
N TRP A 4 -8.44 -0.22 -15.42
CA TRP A 4 -8.84 -0.69 -16.74
C TRP A 4 -9.34 0.47 -17.60
N ASN A 5 -8.79 0.62 -18.80
CA ASN A 5 -9.18 1.68 -19.75
C ASN A 5 -10.12 1.21 -20.88
N GLY A 6 -10.61 -0.04 -20.82
CA GLY A 6 -11.39 -0.66 -21.90
C GLY A 6 -10.60 -1.63 -22.78
N SER A 7 -9.26 -1.60 -22.72
CA SER A 7 -8.39 -2.46 -23.53
C SER A 7 -7.16 -3.00 -22.78
N SER A 8 -6.69 -2.26 -21.79
CA SER A 8 -5.50 -2.59 -21.00
C SER A 8 -5.62 -2.07 -19.58
N TRP A 9 -4.87 -2.71 -18.67
CA TRP A 9 -4.64 -2.20 -17.34
C TRP A 9 -3.50 -1.18 -17.40
N THR A 10 -3.79 0.07 -17.06
CA THR A 10 -2.81 1.15 -16.99
C THR A 10 -2.44 1.44 -15.54
N GLN A 11 -1.15 1.55 -15.24
CA GLN A 11 -0.70 1.91 -13.90
C GLN A 11 -1.19 3.30 -13.52
N ARG A 12 -1.70 3.42 -12.30
CA ARG A 12 -2.06 4.66 -11.62
C ARG A 12 -0.99 4.96 -10.57
N GLY A 13 -0.38 6.14 -10.69
CA GLY A 13 0.69 6.60 -9.81
C GLY A 13 2.02 5.86 -10.00
N SER A 14 2.97 6.17 -9.12
CA SER A 14 4.25 5.45 -9.03
C SER A 14 4.09 4.10 -8.34
N ASP A 15 5.15 3.29 -8.37
CA ASP A 15 5.24 2.10 -7.54
C ASP A 15 5.16 2.47 -6.06
N ILE A 16 4.62 1.55 -5.26
CA ILE A 16 4.57 1.71 -3.81
C ILE A 16 5.55 0.72 -3.20
N ASP A 17 6.75 1.22 -2.90
CA ASP A 17 7.79 0.45 -2.24
C ASP A 17 7.60 0.39 -0.72
N GLY A 18 8.03 -0.72 -0.12
CA GLY A 18 8.14 -0.85 1.34
C GLY A 18 9.24 0.06 1.90
N GLU A 19 9.12 0.43 3.18
CA GLU A 19 10.09 1.36 3.82
C GLU A 19 11.39 0.65 4.21
N ALA A 20 11.31 -0.55 4.80
CA ALA A 20 12.47 -1.36 5.14
C ALA A 20 12.23 -2.86 4.94
N VAL A 21 13.35 -3.60 4.78
CA VAL A 21 13.33 -5.07 4.70
C VAL A 21 12.89 -5.62 6.05
N GLY A 22 11.88 -6.49 6.04
CA GLY A 22 11.38 -7.16 7.25
C GLY A 22 10.12 -6.54 7.86
N ASP A 23 9.72 -5.35 7.41
CA ASP A 23 8.52 -4.66 7.92
C ASP A 23 7.19 -5.29 7.50
N VAL A 24 7.26 -6.17 6.50
CA VAL A 24 6.11 -6.87 5.92
C VAL A 24 5.06 -5.89 5.35
N SER A 25 5.51 -4.85 4.65
CA SER A 25 4.63 -3.97 3.88
C SER A 25 3.80 -4.78 2.88
N GLY A 26 2.49 -4.54 2.86
CA GLY A 26 1.55 -5.31 2.04
C GLY A 26 0.95 -6.53 2.74
N ALA A 27 1.15 -6.69 4.05
CA ALA A 27 0.54 -7.76 4.84
C ALA A 27 -1.00 -7.77 4.73
N SER A 28 -1.61 -6.59 4.62
CA SER A 28 -3.00 -6.40 4.26
C SER A 28 -3.15 -5.14 3.41
N VAL A 29 -4.12 -5.18 2.50
CA VAL A 29 -4.44 -4.06 1.60
C VAL A 29 -5.96 -3.87 1.60
N SER A 30 -6.39 -2.61 1.74
CA SER A 30 -7.79 -2.20 1.61
C SER A 30 -7.90 -1.06 0.61
N LEU A 31 -8.99 -1.07 -0.16
CA LEU A 31 -9.28 -0.06 -1.17
C LEU A 31 -10.62 0.60 -0.83
N SER A 32 -10.69 1.92 -0.93
CA SER A 32 -11.97 2.64 -0.82
C SER A 32 -12.97 2.18 -1.87
N SER A 33 -14.26 2.36 -1.61
CA SER A 33 -15.33 1.89 -2.51
C SER A 33 -15.25 2.50 -3.92
N ASP A 34 -14.71 3.70 -4.05
CA ASP A 34 -14.52 4.42 -5.31
C ASP A 34 -13.12 4.19 -5.93
N GLY A 35 -12.24 3.49 -5.24
CA GLY A 35 -10.88 3.18 -5.69
C GLY A 35 -9.93 4.38 -5.72
N SER A 36 -10.27 5.47 -5.02
CA SER A 36 -9.42 6.67 -4.91
C SER A 36 -8.40 6.61 -3.78
N ILE A 37 -8.58 5.72 -2.79
CA ILE A 37 -7.68 5.60 -1.64
C ILE A 37 -7.31 4.14 -1.43
N VAL A 38 -6.01 3.88 -1.26
CA VAL A 38 -5.49 2.58 -0.85
C VAL A 38 -4.77 2.68 0.50
N ALA A 39 -5.11 1.78 1.41
CA ALA A 39 -4.43 1.62 2.69
C ALA A 39 -3.62 0.31 2.69
N ILE A 40 -2.34 0.40 3.07
CA ILE A 40 -1.40 -0.72 3.07
C ILE A 40 -0.81 -0.84 4.48
N SER A 41 -0.94 -2.01 5.09
CA SER A 41 -0.34 -2.29 6.40
C SER A 41 1.07 -2.87 6.27
N ALA A 42 1.89 -2.57 7.28
CA ALA A 42 3.19 -3.17 7.53
C ALA A 42 3.25 -3.57 9.01
N ASN A 43 2.87 -4.81 9.35
CA ASN A 43 2.60 -5.20 10.73
C ASN A 43 3.87 -5.38 11.59
N LEU A 44 5.05 -5.44 10.98
CA LEU A 44 6.33 -5.51 11.69
C LEU A 44 7.16 -4.23 11.56
N ASN A 45 6.61 -3.17 10.98
CA ASN A 45 7.36 -1.93 10.87
C ASN A 45 7.77 -1.38 12.25
N ASP A 46 8.99 -0.88 12.31
CA ASP A 46 9.67 -0.45 13.53
C ASP A 46 9.87 1.07 13.65
N GLY A 47 9.32 1.86 12.70
CA GLY A 47 9.57 3.30 12.60
C GLY A 47 9.16 4.12 13.82
N SER A 48 8.23 3.62 14.65
CA SER A 48 7.85 4.25 15.93
C SER A 48 8.30 3.47 17.17
N ALA A 49 8.27 2.13 17.12
CA ALA A 49 8.83 1.22 18.12
C ALA A 49 8.98 -0.19 17.51
N SER A 50 9.77 -1.06 18.13
CA SER A 50 10.01 -2.44 17.66
C SER A 50 8.71 -3.17 17.30
N ASN A 51 8.53 -3.52 16.03
CA ASN A 51 7.34 -4.19 15.48
C ASN A 51 6.01 -3.53 15.89
N SER A 52 5.97 -2.20 16.06
CA SER A 52 4.74 -1.48 16.39
C SER A 52 3.70 -1.58 15.27
N GLY A 53 4.20 -1.80 14.05
CA GLY A 53 3.43 -1.75 12.83
C GLY A 53 3.03 -0.33 12.44
N HIS A 54 2.62 -0.16 11.19
CA HIS A 54 1.96 1.05 10.71
C HIS A 54 0.97 0.73 9.58
N VAL A 55 0.17 1.74 9.21
CA VAL A 55 -0.58 1.77 7.95
C VAL A 55 -0.22 3.04 7.19
N ARG A 56 0.13 2.90 5.91
CA ARG A 56 0.30 4.02 4.97
C ARG A 56 -0.91 4.10 4.05
N VAL A 57 -1.32 5.32 3.73
CA VAL A 57 -2.49 5.63 2.91
C VAL A 57 -2.05 6.45 1.70
N PHE A 58 -2.55 6.09 0.52
CA PHE A 58 -2.19 6.70 -0.76
C PHE A 58 -3.46 7.05 -1.56
N GLU A 59 -3.37 8.13 -2.34
CA GLU A 59 -4.42 8.66 -3.23
C GLU A 59 -4.02 8.51 -4.71
#